data_AF-A0A7X7A1M3-F1
#
_entry.id   AF-A0A7X7A1M3-F1
#
_cell.length_a   1.000
_cell.length_b   1.000
_cell.length_c   1.000
_cell.angle_alpha   90.00
_cell.angle_beta   90.00
_cell.angle_gamma   90.00
#
_symmetry.space_group_name_H-M   'P 1'
#
loop_
_entity.id
_entity.type
_entity.pdbx_description
1 polymer ?
#
loop_
_entity_poly.entity_id
_entity_poly.type
_entity_poly.pdbx_seq_one_letter_code
_entity_poly.pdbx_strand_id
1 'polypeptide(L)'
;MNGKIYIGSHKTRNLNDNYMGSGKYLKYAQEKYGLENFEKEILYVFDTPELMYAKEAEIVNEDFIAEENTYNLKVGGFGGFDYLNSKEYNNPTHSDEHIRNLNNARKKKYPNGTFYGKTHSKETRLKIQKAVSQRSVNYFAGKTHTEETKRRMSESAKITSKGERNSQFGKRWIYSLAEKRSTRINKDDPLPAGWLEGRKIKF
;
A
#
# COMPACT_ATOMS: atom_id res chain seq x y z
N MET A 1 -10.02 15.80 39.14
CA MET A 1 -10.69 14.93 38.15
C MET A 1 -12.00 15.58 37.74
N ASN A 2 -12.38 15.56 36.46
CA ASN A 2 -13.53 16.34 35.94
C ASN A 2 -14.87 15.59 35.96
N GLY A 3 -14.91 14.35 36.47
CA GLY A 3 -16.12 13.56 36.64
C GLY A 3 -16.80 13.11 35.34
N LYS A 4 -16.17 13.33 34.18
CA LYS A 4 -16.76 12.96 32.88
C LYS A 4 -16.62 11.47 32.61
N ILE A 5 -17.67 10.86 32.08
CA ILE A 5 -17.76 9.42 31.84
C ILE A 5 -17.76 9.14 30.33
N TYR A 6 -17.20 7.99 29.93
CA TYR A 6 -17.38 7.43 28.59
C TYR A 6 -17.90 6.01 28.73
N ILE A 7 -18.97 5.69 28.00
CA ILE A 7 -19.53 4.34 27.93
C ILE A 7 -19.40 3.86 26.49
N GLY A 8 -18.81 2.69 26.31
CA GLY A 8 -18.58 2.12 25.00
C GLY A 8 -18.57 0.60 25.03
N SER A 9 -18.74 -0.01 23.86
CA SER A 9 -18.60 -1.45 23.66
C SER A 9 -17.19 -1.86 23.20
N HIS A 10 -16.76 -3.07 23.56
CA HIS A 10 -15.45 -3.63 23.17
C HIS A 10 -15.53 -5.13 22.95
N LYS A 11 -15.07 -5.58 21.77
CA LYS A 11 -14.99 -7.00 21.41
C LYS A 11 -13.56 -7.49 21.67
N THR A 12 -13.39 -8.37 22.65
CA THR A 12 -12.06 -8.88 23.01
C THR A 12 -12.10 -10.35 23.42
N ARG A 13 -10.94 -11.02 23.28
CA ARG A 13 -10.69 -12.35 23.85
C ARG A 13 -9.94 -12.27 25.19
N ASN A 14 -9.51 -11.07 25.59
CA ASN A 14 -8.77 -10.82 26.83
C ASN A 14 -9.38 -9.61 27.56
N LEU A 15 -10.03 -9.85 28.69
CA LEU A 15 -10.66 -8.80 29.50
C LEU A 15 -9.63 -7.83 30.12
N ASN A 16 -8.39 -8.29 30.33
CA ASN A 16 -7.31 -7.50 30.90
C ASN A 16 -6.42 -6.87 29.81
N ASP A 17 -6.99 -6.54 28.65
CA ASP A 17 -6.26 -5.82 27.63
C ASP A 17 -6.04 -4.34 27.98
N ASN A 18 -5.29 -3.62 27.15
CA ASN A 18 -4.99 -2.21 27.33
C ASN A 18 -6.00 -1.28 26.62
N TYR A 19 -7.19 -1.78 26.25
CA TYR A 19 -8.21 -0.96 25.62
C TYR A 19 -8.81 0.02 26.63
N MET A 20 -8.90 1.29 26.21
CA MET A 20 -9.36 2.43 27.03
C MET A 20 -10.44 3.24 26.32
N GLY A 21 -11.21 2.62 25.41
CA GLY A 21 -12.30 3.26 24.66
C GLY A 21 -11.92 3.82 23.29
N SER A 22 -12.92 3.95 22.42
CA SER A 22 -12.76 4.37 21.02
C SER A 22 -13.23 5.81 20.75
N GLY A 23 -13.94 6.43 21.70
CA GLY A 23 -14.55 7.75 21.56
C GLY A 23 -13.57 8.86 21.19
N LYS A 24 -13.96 9.72 20.25
CA LYS A 24 -13.11 10.81 19.75
C LYS A 24 -12.72 11.80 20.85
N TYR A 25 -13.68 12.25 21.65
CA TYR A 25 -13.42 13.19 22.74
C TYR A 25 -12.70 12.56 23.92
N LEU A 26 -12.96 11.28 24.20
CA LEU A 26 -12.19 10.52 25.17
C LEU A 26 -10.71 10.46 24.79
N LYS A 27 -10.39 10.15 23.53
CA LYS A 27 -9.00 10.10 23.04
C LYS A 27 -8.30 11.47 23.16
N TYR A 28 -8.99 12.55 22.80
CA TYR A 28 -8.44 13.90 22.99
C TYR A 28 -8.20 14.24 24.47
N ALA A 29 -9.09 13.79 25.37
CA ALA A 29 -8.90 13.97 26.80
C ALA A 29 -7.72 13.13 27.31
N GLN A 30 -7.57 11.88 26.88
CA GLN A 30 -6.43 11.02 27.20
C GLN A 30 -5.10 11.61 26.71
N GLU A 31 -5.06 12.15 25.49
CA GLU A 31 -3.88 12.83 24.94
C GLU A 31 -3.52 14.10 25.72
N LYS A 32 -4.53 14.86 26.15
CA LYS A 32 -4.34 16.13 26.84
C LYS A 32 -3.96 15.98 28.31
N TYR A 33 -4.58 15.02 29.00
CA TYR A 33 -4.48 14.88 30.45
C TYR A 33 -3.65 13.66 30.88
N GLY A 34 -3.24 12.79 29.96
CA GLY A 34 -2.52 11.55 30.31
C GLY A 34 -3.47 10.40 30.61
N LEU A 35 -3.06 9.19 30.25
CA LEU A 35 -3.89 7.97 30.39
C LEU A 35 -4.06 7.55 31.85
N GLU A 36 -3.08 7.88 32.69
CA GLU A 36 -3.07 7.64 34.13
C GLU A 36 -4.18 8.37 34.90
N ASN A 37 -4.79 9.38 34.27
CA ASN A 37 -5.91 10.12 34.84
C ASN A 37 -7.28 9.52 34.47
N PHE A 38 -7.30 8.34 33.85
CA PHE A 38 -8.50 7.61 33.47
C PHE A 38 -8.49 6.21 34.07
N GLU A 39 -9.63 5.83 34.62
CA GLU A 39 -9.91 4.47 35.06
C GLU A 39 -10.94 3.81 34.14
N LYS A 40 -10.96 2.48 34.11
CA LYS A 40 -11.96 1.71 33.37
C LYS A 40 -12.60 0.68 34.28
N GLU A 41 -13.90 0.49 34.09
CA GLU A 41 -14.71 -0.51 34.76
C GLU A 41 -15.49 -1.31 33.71
N ILE A 42 -15.58 -2.63 33.88
CA ILE A 42 -16.39 -3.49 33.01
C ILE A 42 -17.78 -3.57 33.62
N LEU A 43 -18.76 -2.92 33.00
CA LEU A 43 -20.14 -2.90 33.47
C LEU A 43 -20.88 -4.22 33.19
N TYR A 44 -20.69 -4.78 31.98
CA TYR A 44 -21.38 -5.99 31.52
C TYR A 44 -20.49 -6.79 30.57
N VAL A 45 -20.67 -8.11 30.56
CA VAL A 45 -20.05 -9.04 29.61
C VAL A 45 -21.15 -9.83 28.91
N PHE A 46 -21.06 -9.93 27.59
CA PHE A 46 -22.04 -10.62 26.76
C PHE A 46 -21.35 -11.58 25.79
N ASP A 47 -22.02 -12.70 25.50
CA ASP A 47 -21.53 -13.70 24.54
C ASP A 47 -21.73 -13.26 23.08
N THR A 48 -22.72 -12.39 22.84
CA THR A 48 -23.07 -11.93 21.49
C THR A 48 -22.94 -10.41 21.36
N PRO A 49 -22.39 -9.90 20.23
CA PRO A 49 -22.32 -8.47 19.97
C PRO A 49 -23.69 -7.77 19.99
N GLU A 50 -24.74 -8.46 19.55
CA GLU A 50 -26.10 -7.91 19.48
C GLU A 50 -26.61 -7.51 20.88
N LEU A 51 -26.39 -8.36 21.89
CA LEU A 51 -26.76 -8.06 23.27
C LEU A 51 -25.89 -6.93 23.86
N MET A 52 -24.59 -6.94 23.55
CA MET A 52 -23.66 -5.89 23.96
C MET A 52 -24.08 -4.51 23.43
N TYR A 53 -24.42 -4.42 22.15
CA TYR A 53 -24.88 -3.18 21.53
C TYR A 53 -26.26 -2.77 22.05
N ALA A 54 -27.20 -3.71 22.21
CA ALA A 54 -28.51 -3.41 22.80
C ALA A 54 -28.37 -2.79 24.20
N LYS A 55 -27.45 -3.33 25.03
CA LYS A 55 -27.19 -2.77 26.35
C LYS A 55 -26.50 -1.41 26.30
N GLU A 56 -25.56 -1.20 25.38
CA GLU A 56 -24.94 0.11 25.16
C GLU A 56 -25.99 1.16 24.74
N ALA A 57 -26.96 0.81 23.89
CA ALA A 57 -28.05 1.69 23.50
C ALA A 57 -28.99 2.05 24.65
N GLU A 58 -29.27 1.09 25.53
CA GLU A 58 -30.10 1.30 26.73
C GLU A 58 -29.47 2.35 27.66
N ILE A 59 -28.15 2.29 27.84
CA ILE A 59 -27.40 3.16 28.75
C ILE A 59 -27.08 4.51 28.09
N VAL A 60 -26.56 4.49 26.87
CA VAL A 60 -26.15 5.69 26.12
C VAL A 60 -27.33 6.15 25.25
N ASN A 61 -28.38 6.63 25.90
CA ASN A 61 -29.56 7.17 25.25
C ASN A 61 -29.46 8.71 25.08
N GLU A 62 -30.53 9.34 24.59
CA GLU A 62 -30.57 10.79 24.35
C GLU A 62 -30.41 11.59 25.64
N ASP A 63 -31.04 11.15 26.74
CA ASP A 63 -30.94 11.79 28.05
C ASP A 63 -29.50 11.74 28.57
N PHE A 64 -28.82 10.59 28.47
CA PHE A 64 -27.43 10.44 28.88
C PHE A 64 -26.46 11.34 28.09
N ILE A 65 -26.75 11.59 26.80
CA ILE A 65 -25.93 12.47 25.97
C ILE A 65 -26.21 13.94 26.25
N ALA A 66 -27.44 14.26 26.63
CA ALA A 66 -27.82 15.61 27.04
C ALA A 66 -27.12 16.03 28.34
N GLU A 67 -26.66 15.07 29.17
CA GLU A 67 -25.82 15.37 30.32
C GLU A 67 -24.45 15.95 29.90
N GLU A 68 -24.05 17.08 30.49
CA GLU A 68 -22.75 17.72 30.18
C GLU A 68 -21.53 16.86 30.58
N ASN A 69 -21.74 15.81 31.37
CA ASN A 69 -20.69 15.00 31.99
C ASN A 69 -20.36 13.72 31.22
N THR A 70 -20.57 13.68 29.91
CA THR A 70 -20.18 12.55 29.07
C THR A 70 -19.18 12.92 27.97
N TYR A 71 -18.37 11.95 27.57
CA TYR A 71 -17.54 12.01 26.34
C TYR A 71 -18.23 11.32 25.14
N ASN A 72 -19.40 10.71 25.35
CA ASN A 72 -20.19 10.14 24.27
C ASN A 72 -20.72 11.25 23.35
N LEU A 73 -20.58 11.04 22.04
CA LEU A 73 -20.99 11.99 21.00
C LEU A 73 -22.31 11.63 20.32
N LYS A 74 -22.75 10.38 20.50
CA LYS A 74 -23.92 9.81 19.84
C LYS A 74 -24.49 8.70 20.72
N VAL A 75 -25.74 8.35 20.47
CA VAL A 75 -26.43 7.23 21.12
C VAL A 75 -25.69 5.92 20.86
N GLY A 76 -25.77 5.03 21.84
CA GLY A 76 -25.18 3.70 21.81
C GLY A 76 -25.88 2.77 20.82
N GLY A 77 -25.45 1.51 20.79
CA GLY A 77 -26.06 0.48 19.95
C GLY A 77 -25.51 0.35 18.54
N PHE A 78 -24.53 1.17 18.20
CA PHE A 78 -23.88 1.14 16.91
C PHE A 78 -22.43 0.73 17.08
N GLY A 79 -22.06 -0.42 16.52
CA GLY A 79 -20.66 -0.81 16.36
C GLY A 79 -19.85 0.20 15.53
N GLY A 80 -18.57 -0.12 15.29
CA GLY A 80 -17.65 0.71 14.52
C GLY A 80 -18.04 0.85 13.03
N PHE A 81 -17.05 0.80 12.14
CA PHE A 81 -17.30 0.89 10.70
C PHE A 81 -17.93 -0.37 10.08
N ASP A 82 -18.66 -1.18 10.86
CA ASP A 82 -19.29 -2.41 10.40
C ASP A 82 -20.29 -2.13 9.26
N TYR A 83 -20.90 -0.94 9.24
CA TYR A 83 -21.75 -0.46 8.13
C TYR A 83 -20.99 -0.26 6.81
N LEU A 84 -19.67 -0.02 6.81
CA LEU A 84 -18.88 0.11 5.58
C LEU A 84 -18.70 -1.23 4.86
N ASN A 85 -18.85 -2.35 5.58
CA ASN A 85 -18.68 -3.70 5.06
C ASN A 85 -20.03 -4.39 4.76
N SER A 86 -21.16 -3.72 4.98
CA SER A 86 -22.46 -4.29 4.61
C SER A 86 -22.59 -4.31 3.08
N LYS A 87 -23.15 -5.40 2.53
CA LYS A 87 -23.42 -5.49 1.09
C LYS A 87 -24.40 -4.41 0.60
N GLU A 88 -25.11 -3.79 1.53
CA GLU A 88 -26.11 -2.73 1.30
C GLU A 88 -25.50 -1.33 1.30
N TYR A 89 -24.21 -1.18 1.65
CA TYR A 89 -23.52 0.10 1.65
C TYR A 89 -23.20 0.54 0.21
N ASN A 90 -24.19 1.20 -0.42
CA ASN A 90 -24.06 1.78 -1.74
C ASN A 90 -23.35 3.13 -1.65
N ASN A 91 -22.02 3.11 -1.50
CA ASN A 91 -21.23 4.34 -1.57
C ASN A 91 -21.07 4.77 -3.04
N PRO A 92 -21.70 5.88 -3.47
CA PRO A 92 -21.62 6.33 -4.86
C PRO A 92 -20.19 6.62 -5.32
N THR A 93 -19.26 6.91 -4.38
CA THR A 93 -17.83 7.14 -4.68
C THR A 93 -17.06 5.86 -5.04
N HIS A 94 -17.63 4.68 -4.77
CA HIS A 94 -17.07 3.38 -5.15
C HIS A 94 -17.81 2.72 -6.32
N SER A 95 -18.77 3.41 -6.93
CA SER A 95 -19.44 2.90 -8.13
C SER A 95 -18.46 2.79 -9.31
N ASP A 96 -18.67 1.79 -10.18
CA ASP A 96 -17.86 1.61 -11.39
C ASP A 96 -17.90 2.84 -12.30
N GLU A 97 -19.02 3.56 -12.32
CA GLU A 97 -19.16 4.81 -13.06
C GLU A 97 -18.27 5.90 -12.46
N HIS A 98 -18.32 6.11 -11.15
CA HIS A 98 -17.48 7.11 -10.48
C HIS A 98 -15.99 6.82 -10.67
N ILE A 99 -15.57 5.55 -10.51
CA ILE A 99 -14.19 5.11 -10.73
C ILE A 99 -13.77 5.36 -12.19
N ARG A 100 -14.64 5.07 -13.17
CA ARG A 100 -14.37 5.36 -14.60
C ARG A 100 -14.24 6.85 -14.85
N ASN A 101 -15.12 7.67 -14.29
CA ASN A 101 -15.09 9.12 -14.45
C ASN A 101 -13.81 9.73 -13.84
N LEU A 102 -13.39 9.29 -12.65
CA LEU A 102 -12.12 9.68 -12.04
C LEU A 102 -10.93 9.29 -12.91
N ASN A 103 -10.92 8.07 -13.45
CA ASN A 103 -9.84 7.61 -14.32
C ASN A 103 -9.78 8.41 -15.63
N ASN A 104 -10.92 8.74 -16.22
CA ASN A 104 -11.00 9.58 -17.42
C ASN A 104 -10.54 11.00 -17.15
N ALA A 105 -10.97 11.61 -16.04
CA ALA A 105 -10.52 12.94 -15.62
C ALA A 105 -8.99 12.96 -15.39
N ARG A 106 -8.45 11.91 -14.74
CA ARG A 106 -7.02 11.76 -14.51
C ARG A 106 -6.23 11.60 -15.80
N LYS A 107 -6.71 10.80 -16.77
CA LYS A 107 -6.09 10.67 -18.09
C LYS A 107 -6.13 11.99 -18.87
N LYS A 108 -7.24 12.74 -18.81
CA LYS A 108 -7.35 14.06 -19.44
C LYS A 108 -6.36 15.06 -18.85
N LYS A 109 -6.22 15.07 -17.52
CA LYS A 109 -5.30 15.98 -16.81
C LYS A 109 -3.82 15.58 -16.96
N TYR A 110 -3.54 14.28 -17.03
CA TYR A 110 -2.20 13.73 -17.13
C TYR A 110 -2.12 12.68 -18.26
N PRO A 111 -2.08 13.11 -19.53
CA PRO A 111 -2.17 12.20 -20.68
C PRO A 111 -1.01 11.19 -20.72
N ASN A 112 0.18 11.62 -20.30
CA ASN A 112 1.37 10.77 -20.25
C ASN A 112 1.58 10.11 -18.87
N GLY A 113 0.66 10.32 -17.93
CA GLY A 113 0.75 9.88 -16.55
C GLY A 113 1.27 10.97 -15.60
N THR A 114 0.91 10.84 -14.32
CA THR A 114 1.23 11.82 -13.26
C THR A 114 2.73 12.00 -13.00
N PHE A 115 3.54 11.04 -13.45
CA PHE A 115 4.98 10.99 -13.23
C PHE A 115 5.79 11.02 -14.53
N TYR A 116 5.17 11.37 -15.65
CA TYR A 116 5.87 11.51 -16.92
C TYR A 116 7.01 12.54 -16.82
N GLY A 117 8.21 12.15 -17.21
CA GLY A 117 9.41 13.00 -17.13
C GLY A 117 9.92 13.27 -15.72
N LYS A 118 9.34 12.66 -14.67
CA LYS A 118 9.77 12.82 -13.29
C LYS A 118 10.53 11.58 -12.82
N THR A 119 11.51 11.80 -11.95
CA THR A 119 12.29 10.71 -11.32
C THR A 119 12.02 10.70 -9.83
N HIS A 120 11.85 9.51 -9.25
CA HIS A 120 11.74 9.38 -7.79
C HIS A 120 13.02 9.84 -7.11
N SER A 121 12.90 10.43 -5.92
CA SER A 121 14.05 10.78 -5.08
C SER A 121 14.88 9.54 -4.76
N LYS A 122 16.16 9.73 -4.41
CA LYS A 122 17.04 8.62 -4.02
C LYS A 122 16.45 7.83 -2.84
N GLU A 123 15.93 8.55 -1.84
CA GLU A 123 15.30 7.95 -0.65
C GLU A 123 14.08 7.11 -1.01
N THR A 124 13.16 7.64 -1.84
CA THR A 124 11.97 6.89 -2.28
C THR A 124 12.38 5.63 -3.06
N ARG A 125 13.41 5.73 -3.90
CA ARG A 125 13.92 4.59 -4.67
C ARG A 125 14.48 3.49 -3.77
N LEU A 126 15.21 3.85 -2.72
CA LEU A 126 15.72 2.90 -1.72
C LEU A 126 14.58 2.21 -0.95
N LYS A 127 13.56 2.98 -0.55
CA LYS A 127 12.36 2.42 0.11
C LYS A 127 11.64 1.42 -0.79
N ILE A 128 11.44 1.75 -2.07
CA ILE A 128 10.83 0.84 -3.05
C ILE A 128 11.70 -0.42 -3.22
N GLN A 129 13.01 -0.26 -3.39
CA GLN A 129 13.93 -1.39 -3.54
C GLN A 129 13.86 -2.34 -2.34
N LYS A 130 13.92 -1.81 -1.12
CA LYS A 130 13.81 -2.59 0.12
C LYS A 130 12.48 -3.33 0.20
N ALA A 131 11.37 -2.66 -0.12
CA ALA A 131 10.05 -3.28 -0.12
C ALA A 131 9.94 -4.42 -1.15
N VAL A 132 10.49 -4.22 -2.36
CA VAL A 132 10.50 -5.24 -3.41
C VAL A 132 11.40 -6.43 -3.04
N SER A 133 12.59 -6.19 -2.47
CA SER A 133 13.49 -7.28 -2.07
C SER A 133 12.96 -8.10 -0.88
N GLN A 134 12.11 -7.50 -0.06
CA GLN A 134 11.46 -8.16 1.08
C GLN A 134 10.19 -8.93 0.67
N ARG A 135 9.72 -8.82 -0.59
CA ARG A 135 8.61 -9.65 -1.06
C ARG A 135 9.08 -11.09 -1.18
N SER A 136 8.51 -11.97 -0.36
CA SER A 136 8.80 -13.41 -0.37
C SER A 136 8.23 -14.14 -1.58
N VAL A 137 7.26 -13.53 -2.30
CA VAL A 137 6.53 -14.21 -3.37
C VAL A 137 6.79 -13.53 -4.71
N ASN A 138 7.42 -14.27 -5.62
CA ASN A 138 7.38 -13.94 -7.04
C ASN A 138 6.08 -14.49 -7.64
N TYR A 139 5.11 -13.60 -7.87
CA TYR A 139 3.79 -13.95 -8.43
C TYR A 139 3.83 -14.61 -9.82
N PHE A 140 4.96 -14.52 -10.52
CA PHE A 140 5.18 -15.10 -11.83
C PHE A 140 6.14 -16.31 -11.81
N ALA A 141 6.59 -16.75 -10.63
CA ALA A 141 7.36 -17.98 -10.51
C ALA A 141 6.55 -19.17 -11.03
N GLY A 142 7.17 -19.97 -11.89
CA GLY A 142 6.54 -21.14 -12.52
C GLY A 142 5.49 -20.84 -13.59
N LYS A 143 5.20 -19.57 -13.88
CA LYS A 143 4.25 -19.17 -14.93
C LYS A 143 4.98 -18.90 -16.25
N THR A 144 4.28 -19.13 -17.35
CA THR A 144 4.75 -18.81 -18.71
C THR A 144 3.80 -17.79 -19.35
N HIS A 145 4.34 -16.98 -20.26
CA HIS A 145 3.51 -16.07 -21.05
C HIS A 145 2.65 -16.85 -22.06
N THR A 146 1.44 -16.37 -22.33
CA THR A 146 0.58 -16.86 -23.41
C THR A 146 1.20 -16.56 -24.77
N GLU A 147 0.84 -17.33 -25.81
CA GLU A 147 1.32 -17.09 -27.18
C GLU A 147 1.00 -15.68 -27.68
N GLU A 148 -0.19 -15.15 -27.37
CA GLU A 148 -0.54 -13.78 -27.72
C GLU A 148 0.36 -12.75 -27.03
N THR A 149 0.69 -12.97 -25.75
CA THR A 149 1.62 -12.08 -25.03
C THR A 149 3.02 -12.16 -25.64
N LYS A 150 3.50 -13.36 -25.97
CA LYS A 150 4.79 -13.57 -26.65
C LYS A 150 4.82 -12.86 -28.01
N ARG A 151 3.74 -12.94 -28.79
CA ARG A 151 3.60 -12.26 -30.08
C ARG A 151 3.73 -10.74 -29.92
N ARG A 152 2.97 -10.15 -28.98
CA ARG A 152 3.03 -8.71 -28.68
C ARG A 152 4.42 -8.26 -28.23
N MET A 153 5.10 -9.06 -27.39
CA MET A 153 6.48 -8.79 -26.97
C MET A 153 7.44 -8.81 -28.16
N SER A 154 7.30 -9.79 -29.05
CA SER A 154 8.11 -9.92 -30.26
C SER A 154 7.91 -8.73 -31.22
N GLU A 155 6.67 -8.31 -31.46
CA GLU A 155 6.35 -7.15 -32.30
C GLU A 155 6.97 -5.86 -31.77
N SER A 156 6.88 -5.63 -30.45
CA SER A 156 7.51 -4.48 -29.80
C SER A 156 9.04 -4.53 -29.93
N ALA A 157 9.64 -5.71 -29.72
CA ALA A 157 11.09 -5.91 -29.82
C ALA A 157 11.64 -5.59 -31.22
N LYS A 158 10.88 -5.84 -32.29
CA LYS A 158 11.30 -5.46 -33.66
C LYS A 158 11.53 -3.96 -33.83
N ILE A 159 10.82 -3.14 -33.06
CA ILE A 159 10.91 -1.67 -33.11
C ILE A 159 11.99 -1.15 -32.15
N THR A 160 12.08 -1.74 -30.96
CA THR A 160 12.97 -1.26 -29.90
C THR A 160 14.39 -1.82 -30.01
N SER A 161 14.59 -2.98 -30.62
CA SER A 161 15.91 -3.63 -30.76
C SER A 161 16.57 -3.40 -32.12
N LYS A 162 16.11 -2.41 -32.90
CA LYS A 162 16.65 -2.08 -34.23
C LYS A 162 17.57 -0.87 -34.19
N GLY A 163 18.68 -0.94 -34.92
CA GLY A 163 19.61 0.18 -35.08
C GLY A 163 20.17 0.67 -33.75
N GLU A 164 20.36 1.99 -33.63
CA GLU A 164 20.95 2.66 -32.46
C GLU A 164 20.21 2.40 -31.14
N ARG A 165 18.94 2.01 -31.18
CA ARG A 165 18.18 1.62 -29.97
C ARG A 165 18.69 0.30 -29.38
N ASN A 166 19.33 -0.54 -30.19
CA ASN A 166 20.01 -1.73 -29.72
C ASN A 166 21.37 -1.36 -29.15
N SER A 167 21.59 -1.66 -27.87
CA SER A 167 22.86 -1.39 -27.18
C SER A 167 24.11 -2.05 -27.78
N GLN A 168 23.93 -3.03 -28.68
CA GLN A 168 25.00 -3.71 -29.41
C GLN A 168 25.25 -3.14 -30.81
N PHE A 169 24.38 -2.27 -31.31
CA PHE A 169 24.53 -1.69 -32.64
C PHE A 169 25.82 -0.87 -32.72
N GLY A 170 26.57 -1.05 -33.81
CA GLY A 170 27.87 -0.40 -34.02
C GLY A 170 29.01 -0.89 -33.12
N LYS A 171 28.82 -1.97 -32.34
CA LYS A 171 29.85 -2.50 -31.43
C LYS A 171 30.32 -3.89 -31.82
N ARG A 172 31.55 -4.22 -31.46
CA ARG A 172 32.13 -5.57 -31.56
C ARG A 172 32.72 -6.01 -30.22
N TRP A 173 32.68 -7.32 -29.98
CA TRP A 173 33.27 -7.92 -28.79
C TRP A 173 34.77 -8.11 -28.97
N ILE A 174 35.53 -7.88 -27.90
CA ILE A 174 36.95 -8.16 -27.82
C ILE A 174 37.26 -8.84 -26.49
N TYR A 175 38.34 -9.61 -26.42
CA TYR A 175 38.79 -10.27 -25.19
C TYR A 175 40.30 -10.21 -25.04
N SER A 176 40.77 -10.22 -23.80
CA SER A 176 42.19 -10.27 -23.46
C SER A 176 42.48 -11.50 -22.62
N LEU A 177 43.47 -12.29 -23.04
CA LEU A 177 43.96 -13.44 -22.26
C LEU A 177 44.79 -12.98 -21.07
N ALA A 178 45.52 -11.88 -21.20
CA ALA A 178 46.32 -11.30 -20.12
C ALA A 178 45.42 -10.77 -19.01
N GLU A 179 44.35 -10.05 -19.37
CA GLU A 179 43.41 -9.45 -18.41
C GLU A 179 42.26 -10.39 -18.02
N LYS A 180 42.19 -11.58 -18.63
CA LYS A 180 41.14 -12.57 -18.43
C LYS A 180 39.72 -11.99 -18.46
N ARG A 181 39.45 -11.07 -19.40
CA ARG A 181 38.14 -10.42 -19.54
C ARG A 181 37.74 -10.14 -20.99
N SER A 182 36.42 -10.04 -21.20
CA SER A 182 35.80 -9.65 -22.47
C SER A 182 35.11 -8.30 -22.31
N THR A 183 35.29 -7.41 -23.29
CA THR A 183 34.61 -6.10 -23.35
C THR A 183 34.14 -5.80 -24.77
N ARG A 184 33.59 -4.60 -24.99
CA ARG A 184 33.09 -4.14 -26.28
C ARG A 184 33.75 -2.82 -26.68
N ILE A 185 34.02 -2.65 -27.97
CA ILE A 185 34.49 -1.41 -28.58
C ILE A 185 33.59 -1.05 -29.78
N ASN A 186 33.70 0.18 -30.31
CA ASN A 186 33.02 0.47 -31.56
C ASN A 186 33.64 -0.38 -32.69
N LYS A 187 32.81 -0.70 -33.69
CA LYS A 187 33.22 -1.58 -34.78
C LYS A 187 34.41 -1.03 -35.56
N ASP A 188 34.48 0.29 -35.69
CA ASP A 188 35.49 1.00 -36.46
C ASP A 188 36.74 1.36 -35.63
N ASP A 189 36.71 1.14 -34.31
CA ASP A 189 37.86 1.40 -33.44
C ASP A 189 38.94 0.33 -33.66
N PRO A 190 40.23 0.72 -33.67
CA PRO A 190 41.33 -0.23 -33.77
C PRO A 190 41.39 -1.14 -32.54
N LEU A 191 41.89 -2.36 -32.75
CA LEU A 191 42.01 -3.35 -31.67
C LEU A 191 43.15 -2.94 -30.71
N PRO A 192 42.92 -2.86 -29.40
CA PRO A 192 43.99 -2.58 -28.45
C PRO A 192 45.06 -3.68 -28.46
N ALA A 193 46.31 -3.31 -28.19
CA ALA A 193 47.41 -4.28 -28.16
C ALA A 193 47.15 -5.40 -27.13
N GLY A 194 47.35 -6.66 -27.53
CA GLY A 194 47.11 -7.83 -26.68
C GLY A 194 45.65 -8.23 -26.52
N TRP A 195 44.72 -7.54 -27.19
CA TRP A 195 43.31 -7.93 -27.29
C TRP A 195 43.04 -8.67 -28.60
N LEU A 196 42.08 -9.59 -28.56
CA LEU A 196 41.63 -10.43 -29.67
C LEU A 196 40.15 -10.17 -29.93
N GLU A 197 39.74 -10.31 -31.19
CA GLU A 197 38.35 -10.13 -31.58
C GLU A 197 37.48 -11.33 -31.16
N GLY A 198 36.28 -11.03 -30.66
CA GLY A 198 35.30 -12.03 -30.21
C GLY A 198 34.96 -11.92 -28.71
N ARG A 199 34.07 -12.81 -28.26
CA ARG A 199 33.63 -12.88 -26.86
C ARG A 199 34.08 -14.21 -26.25
N LYS A 200 35.05 -14.16 -25.35
CA LYS A 200 35.48 -15.33 -24.55
C LYS A 200 34.75 -15.32 -23.20
N ILE A 201 34.06 -16.43 -22.90
CA ILE A 201 33.25 -16.57 -21.66
C ILE A 201 34.06 -17.24 -20.55
N LYS A 202 34.98 -18.15 -20.90
CA LYS A 202 35.88 -18.85 -19.98
C LYS A 202 37.31 -18.56 -20.42
N PHE A 203 38.17 -18.06 -19.54
CA PHE A 203 39.52 -17.58 -19.86
C PHE A 203 40.60 -18.64 -19.71
#